data_AF-A0A660PD40-F1
#
_entry.id   AF-A0A660PD40-F1
#
_cell.length_a   1.000
_cell.length_b   1.000
_cell.length_c   1.000
_cell.angle_alpha   90.00
_cell.angle_beta   90.00
_cell.angle_gamma   90.00
#
_symmetry.space_group_name_H-M   'P 1'
#
loop_
_entity.id
_entity.type
_entity.pdbx_description
1 polymer ?
#
loop_
_entity_poly.entity_id
_entity_poly.type
_entity_poly.pdbx_seq_one_letter_code
_entity_poly.pdbx_strand_id
1 'polypeptide(L)' 'MEMNKSKSIGQKIRVWRKKKDLTQDALVKRAGIPYSTLAKIESDVIRNPSLQTITKIADGFGISLDDLIKA' A
#
# COMPACT_ATOMS: atom_id res chain seq x y z
N MET A 1 -9.79 -22.35 -8.91
CA MET A 1 -10.34 -20.97 -8.90
C MET A 1 -9.19 -20.02 -9.13
N GLU A 2 -8.84 -19.79 -10.40
CA GLU A 2 -7.90 -18.74 -10.76
C GLU A 2 -8.65 -17.41 -10.79
N MET A 3 -8.30 -16.51 -9.89
CA MET A 3 -8.82 -15.15 -9.91
C MET A 3 -7.64 -14.21 -10.08
N ASN A 4 -7.09 -14.21 -11.30
CA ASN A 4 -6.20 -13.16 -11.79
C ASN A 4 -7.02 -11.88 -12.01
N LYS A 5 -7.51 -11.29 -10.91
CA LYS A 5 -7.93 -9.88 -10.90
C LYS A 5 -6.69 -9.09 -10.55
N SER A 6 -6.32 -8.14 -11.42
CA SER A 6 -5.40 -7.07 -11.07
C SER A 6 -5.85 -6.44 -9.76
N LYS A 7 -5.19 -6.79 -8.66
CA LYS A 7 -5.50 -6.23 -7.34
C LYS A 7 -5.35 -4.70 -7.44
N SER A 8 -6.26 -3.95 -6.82
CA SER A 8 -6.07 -2.49 -6.75
C SER A 8 -4.80 -2.18 -5.95
N ILE A 9 -4.22 -0.99 -6.17
CA ILE A 9 -3.02 -0.58 -5.41
C ILE A 9 -3.27 -0.66 -3.89
N GLY A 10 -4.48 -0.34 -3.44
CA GLY A 10 -4.89 -0.49 -2.05
C GLY A 10 -4.84 -1.93 -1.54
N GLN A 11 -5.31 -2.88 -2.35
CA GLN A 11 -5.21 -4.30 -2.02
C GLN A 11 -3.76 -4.79 -1.99
N LYS A 12 -2.90 -4.34 -2.92
CA LYS A 12 -1.46 -4.68 -2.94
C LYS A 12 -0.76 -4.16 -1.69
N ILE A 13 -1.01 -2.90 -1.32
CA ILE A 13 -0.49 -2.28 -0.08
C ILE A 13 -0.92 -3.10 1.14
N ARG A 14 -2.20 -3.49 1.22
CA ARG A 14 -2.72 -4.29 2.34
C ARG A 14 -2.05 -5.67 2.42
N VAL A 15 -1.80 -6.31 1.28
CA VAL A 15 -1.10 -7.61 1.21
C VAL A 15 0.34 -7.47 1.69
N TRP A 16 1.08 -6.49 1.20
CA TRP A 16 2.45 -6.21 1.64
C TRP A 16 2.53 -5.88 3.12
N ARG A 17 1.59 -5.07 3.61
CA ARG A 17 1.50 -4.72 5.03
C ARG A 17 1.32 -5.95 5.91
N LYS A 18 0.40 -6.86 5.54
CA LYS A 18 0.21 -8.13 6.25
C LYS A 18 1.43 -9.05 6.14
N LYS A 19 2.07 -9.12 4.97
CA LYS A 19 3.28 -9.92 4.75
C LYS A 19 4.47 -9.48 5.62
N LYS A 20 4.53 -8.18 5.93
CA LYS A 20 5.55 -7.57 6.79
C LYS A 20 5.13 -7.47 8.27
N ASP A 21 3.98 -8.04 8.64
CA ASP A 21 3.38 -7.98 9.98
C ASP A 21 3.24 -6.55 10.53
N LEU A 22 2.88 -5.60 9.65
CA LEU A 22 2.74 -4.19 10.01
C LEU A 22 1.28 -3.83 10.31
N THR A 23 1.07 -3.02 11.34
CA THR A 23 -0.20 -2.31 11.53
C THR A 23 -0.28 -1.11 10.57
N GLN A 24 -1.48 -0.57 10.36
CA GLN A 24 -1.63 0.66 9.57
C GLN A 24 -0.87 1.83 10.20
N ASP A 25 -0.91 1.93 11.54
CA ASP A 25 -0.13 2.91 12.32
C ASP A 25 1.38 2.78 12.08
N ALA A 26 1.91 1.55 12.15
CA ALA A 26 3.33 1.30 11.92
C ALA A 26 3.75 1.69 10.49
N LEU A 27 2.92 1.39 9.49
CA LEU A 27 3.20 1.74 8.10
C LEU A 27 3.18 3.26 7.89
N VAL A 28 2.18 3.98 8.42
CA VAL A 28 2.11 5.44 8.22
C VAL A 28 3.25 6.19 8.90
N LYS A 29 3.73 5.72 10.05
CA LYS A 29 4.92 6.26 10.72
C LYS A 29 6.17 6.09 9.88
N ARG A 30 6.33 4.94 9.20
CA ARG A 30 7.47 4.66 8.32
C ARG A 30 7.38 5.41 6.99
N ALA A 31 6.19 5.44 6.39
CA ALA A 31 5.94 6.07 5.09
C ALA A 31 5.81 7.61 5.15
N GLY A 32 5.59 8.18 6.34
CA GLY A 32 5.38 9.62 6.50
C GLY A 32 4.13 10.11 5.75
N ILE A 33 3.03 9.35 5.83
CA ILE A 33 1.73 9.70 5.25
C ILE A 33 0.64 9.77 6.32
N PRO A 34 -0.47 10.47 6.10
CA PRO A 34 -1.58 10.46 7.05
C PRO A 34 -2.23 9.07 7.17
N TYR A 35 -2.60 8.68 8.40
CA TYR A 35 -3.34 7.43 8.65
C TYR A 35 -4.62 7.33 7.82
N SER A 36 -5.39 8.43 7.77
CA SER A 36 -6.63 8.51 7.00
C SER A 36 -6.41 8.26 5.50
N THR A 37 -5.28 8.69 4.95
CA THR A 37 -4.89 8.44 3.56
C THR A 37 -4.63 6.96 3.34
N LEU A 38 -3.82 6.31 4.19
CA LEU A 38 -3.57 4.87 4.08
C LEU A 38 -4.87 4.06 4.21
N ALA A 39 -5.71 4.38 5.20
CA ALA A 39 -6.97 3.67 5.43
C ALA A 39 -7.93 3.79 4.23
N LYS A 40 -8.02 4.98 3.62
CA LYS A 40 -8.81 5.21 2.39
C LYS A 40 -8.24 4.49 1.18
N ILE A 41 -6.92 4.39 1.06
CA ILE A 41 -6.26 3.63 -0.01
C ILE A 41 -6.54 2.12 0.17
N GLU A 42 -6.30 1.55 1.36
CA GLU A 42 -6.55 0.12 1.62
C GLU A 42 -8.04 -0.28 1.51
N SER A 43 -8.95 0.67 1.73
CA SER A 43 -10.40 0.49 1.57
C SER A 43 -10.92 0.83 0.18
N ASP A 44 -10.04 1.11 -0.79
CA ASP A 44 -10.38 1.42 -2.18
C ASP A 44 -11.23 2.71 -2.37
N VAL A 45 -11.30 3.56 -1.35
CA VAL A 45 -11.91 4.91 -1.45
C VAL A 45 -11.01 5.82 -2.29
N ILE A 46 -9.69 5.75 -2.09
CA ILE A 46 -8.70 6.37 -2.97
C ILE A 46 -8.14 5.28 -3.87
N ARG A 47 -8.67 5.19 -5.09
CA ARG A 47 -8.25 4.21 -6.10
C ARG A 47 -6.99 4.61 -6.85
N ASN A 48 -6.77 5.92 -6.99
CA ASN A 48 -5.65 6.48 -7.75
C ASN A 48 -4.84 7.45 -6.86
N PRO A 49 -4.11 6.95 -5.86
CA PRO A 49 -3.20 7.77 -5.07
C PRO A 49 -2.10 8.36 -5.96
N SER A 50 -1.56 9.51 -5.56
CA SER A 50 -0.45 10.12 -6.30
C SER A 50 0.79 9.22 -6.28
N LEU A 51 1.62 9.32 -7.32
CA LEU A 51 2.90 8.61 -7.39
C LEU A 51 3.73 8.81 -6.13
N GLN A 52 3.79 10.06 -5.62
CA GLN A 52 4.49 10.39 -4.38
C GLN A 52 3.97 9.60 -3.16
N THR A 53 2.66 9.38 -3.06
CA THR A 53 2.08 8.58 -1.97
C THR A 53 2.48 7.12 -2.11
N ILE A 54 2.45 6.58 -3.33
CA ILE A 54 2.82 5.18 -3.58
C ILE A 54 4.31 4.97 -3.29
N THR A 55 5.18 5.89 -3.73
CA THR A 55 6.62 5.88 -3.43
C THR A 55 6.87 5.89 -1.92
N LYS A 56 6.25 6.81 -1.18
CA LYS A 56 6.35 6.86 0.28
C LYS A 56 5.94 5.56 0.97
N ILE A 57 4.90 4.90 0.46
CA ILE A 57 4.44 3.61 1.01
C ILE A 57 5.45 2.50 0.68
N ALA A 58 6.00 2.47 -0.54
CA ALA A 58 7.07 1.54 -0.91
C ALA A 58 8.32 1.73 -0.03
N ASP A 59 8.73 2.98 0.19
CA ASP A 59 9.82 3.33 1.12
C ASP A 59 9.52 2.87 2.55
N GLY A 60 8.28 3.05 3.01
CA GLY A 60 7.83 2.58 4.33
C GLY A 60 7.88 1.05 4.49
N PHE A 61 7.80 0.29 3.40
CA PHE A 61 7.99 -1.16 3.37
C PHE A 61 9.47 -1.56 3.16
N GLY A 62 10.33 -0.64 2.75
CA GLY A 62 11.71 -0.89 2.33
C GLY A 62 11.78 -1.74 1.06
N ILE A 63 10.89 -1.51 0.09
CA ILE A 63 10.85 -2.20 -1.20
C ILE A 63 10.83 -1.19 -2.34
N SER A 64 11.10 -1.64 -3.57
CA SER A 64 10.97 -0.77 -4.72
C SER A 64 9.49 -0.51 -5.06
N LEU A 65 9.22 0.62 -5.73
CA LEU A 65 7.89 0.91 -6.27
C LEU A 65 7.40 -0.22 -7.21
N ASP A 66 8.31 -0.81 -7.97
CA ASP A 66 8.02 -1.87 -8.92
C ASP A 66 7.55 -3.15 -8.21
N ASP A 67 8.17 -3.52 -7.07
CA ASP A 67 7.74 -4.62 -6.21
C ASP A 67 6.33 -4.40 -5.65
N LEU A 68 5.99 -3.16 -5.30
CA LEU A 68 4.66 -2.80 -4.82
C LEU A 68 3.61 -2.92 -5.92
N ILE A 69 3.96 -2.55 -7.16
CA ILE A 69 3.06 -2.59 -8.31
C ILE A 69 2.92 -4.00 -8.89
N LYS A 70 3.91 -4.89 -8.78
CA LYS A 70 3.84 -6.26 -9.30
C LYS A 70 3.09 -7.26 -8.41
N ALA A 71 2.82 -6.92 -7.15
CA ALA A 71 2.21 -7.80 -6.14
C ALA A 71 0.70 -8.07 -6.27
#